data_AF-A0A6B3EMN2-F1
#
_entry.id   AF-A0A6B3EMN2-F1
#
_cell.length_a   1.000
_cell.length_b   1.000
_cell.length_c   1.000
_cell.angle_alpha   90.00
_cell.angle_beta   90.00
_cell.angle_gamma   90.00
#
_symmetry.space_group_name_H-M   'P 1'
#
loop_
_entity.id
_entity.type
_entity.pdbx_description
1 polymer ?
#
loop_
_entity_poly.entity_id
_entity_poly.type
_entity_poly.pdbx_seq_one_letter_code
_entity_poly.pdbx_strand_id
1 'polypeptide(L)' 'EAELAALGTRVTAEVVDVTDREALAAFLAAAETGAPLRGVVHTAGLLEDTPLGSLTPAELERQSASRVLGARHLDE' A
#
# COMPACT_ATOMS: atom_id res chain seq x y z
N GLU A 1 10.05 11.80 -6.86
CA GLU A 1 10.78 11.01 -7.88
C GLU A 1 12.09 11.66 -8.32
N ALA A 2 12.05 12.87 -8.89
CA ALA A 2 13.23 13.53 -9.49
C ALA A 2 14.44 13.69 -8.55
N GLU A 3 14.24 14.00 -7.27
CA GLU A 3 15.32 14.13 -6.29
C GLU A 3 16.09 12.81 -6.06
N LEU A 4 15.37 11.71 -5.82
CA LEU A 4 15.96 10.38 -5.63
C LEU A 4 16.63 9.87 -6.92
N ALA A 5 16.02 10.15 -8.08
CA ALA A 5 16.59 9.82 -9.38
C ALA A 5 17.90 10.60 -9.64
N ALA A 6 17.97 11.88 -9.26
CA ALA A 6 19.19 12.68 -9.35
C ALA A 6 20.33 12.16 -8.45
N LEU A 7 19.99 11.43 -7.38
CA LEU A 7 20.95 10.71 -6.53
C LEU A 7 21.35 9.33 -7.09
N GLY A 8 20.89 8.96 -8.28
CA GLY A 8 21.23 7.69 -8.95
C GLY A 8 20.34 6.51 -8.56
N THR A 9 19.22 6.74 -7.87
CA THR A 9 18.26 5.67 -7.51
C THR A 9 17.23 5.47 -8.61
N ARG A 10 16.98 4.22 -9.00
CA ARG A 10 15.82 3.89 -9.83
C ARG A 10 14.55 4.02 -8.99
N VAL A 11 13.60 4.85 -9.43
CA VAL A 11 12.31 5.04 -8.76
C VAL A 11 11.20 4.69 -9.74
N THR A 12 10.15 4.06 -9.22
CA THR A 12 8.93 3.76 -9.94
C THR A 12 7.76 4.25 -9.09
N ALA A 13 6.86 5.01 -9.68
CA ALA A 13 5.64 5.50 -9.03
C ALA A 13 4.44 5.01 -9.83
N GLU A 14 3.64 4.14 -9.23
CA GLU A 14 2.47 3.52 -9.84
C GLU A 14 1.24 3.72 -8.95
N VAL A 15 0.07 3.79 -9.56
CA VAL A 15 -1.21 3.85 -8.84
C VAL A 15 -1.71 2.44 -8.64
N VAL A 16 -1.68 1.99 -7.38
CA VAL A 16 -2.11 0.65 -6.99
C VAL A 16 -2.91 0.76 -5.70
N ASP A 17 -4.09 0.16 -5.66
CA ASP A 17 -4.84 -0.02 -4.41
C ASP A 17 -4.36 -1.30 -3.73
N VAL A 18 -3.78 -1.18 -2.54
CA VAL A 18 -3.30 -2.33 -1.74
C VAL A 18 -4.44 -3.26 -1.30
N THR A 19 -5.68 -2.78 -1.32
CA THR A 19 -6.87 -3.59 -1.02
C THR A 19 -7.37 -4.40 -2.24
N ASP A 20 -6.85 -4.12 -3.44
CA ASP A 20 -7.03 -4.95 -4.62
C ASP A 20 -5.88 -5.97 -4.72
N ARG A 21 -6.19 -7.22 -4.40
CA ARG A 21 -5.21 -8.31 -4.37
C ARG A 21 -4.57 -8.56 -5.73
N GLU A 22 -5.34 -8.49 -6.82
CA GLU A 22 -4.85 -8.82 -8.15
C GLU A 22 -3.96 -7.69 -8.68
N ALA A 23 -4.39 -6.43 -8.47
CA ALA A 23 -3.58 -5.27 -8.85
C ALA A 23 -2.25 -5.23 -8.08
N LEU A 24 -2.27 -5.51 -6.77
CA LEU A 24 -1.05 -5.55 -5.96
C LEU A 24 -0.09 -6.67 -6.40
N ALA A 25 -0.61 -7.87 -6.66
CA ALA A 25 0.20 -9.00 -7.13
C ALA A 25 0.87 -8.69 -8.48
N ALA A 26 0.14 -8.08 -9.41
CA ALA A 26 0.68 -7.67 -10.71
C ALA A 26 1.80 -6.62 -10.55
N PHE A 27 1.61 -5.65 -9.65
CA PHE A 27 2.62 -4.63 -9.36
C PHE A 27 3.90 -5.23 -8.75
N LEU A 28 3.77 -6.11 -7.76
CA LEU A 28 4.92 -6.77 -7.12
C LEU A 28 5.70 -7.63 -8.13
N ALA A 29 5.00 -8.38 -8.98
CA ALA A 29 5.63 -9.16 -10.05
C ALA A 29 6.40 -8.27 -11.04
N ALA A 30 5.86 -7.11 -11.39
CA ALA A 30 6.56 -6.14 -12.24
C ALA A 30 7.80 -5.55 -11.55
N ALA A 31 7.71 -5.24 -10.25
CA ALA A 31 8.81 -4.68 -9.46
C ALA A 31 10.01 -5.64 -9.36
N GLU A 32 9.78 -6.95 -9.30
CA GLU A 32 10.84 -7.97 -9.23
C GLU A 32 11.67 -8.12 -10.52
N THR A 33 11.16 -7.65 -11.66
CA THR A 33 11.85 -7.81 -12.97
C THR A 33 13.20 -7.09 -13.03
N GLY A 34 13.42 -6.04 -12.24
CA GLY A 34 14.65 -5.26 -12.22
C GLY A 34 15.69 -5.72 -11.19
N ALA A 35 15.23 -6.29 -10.08
CA ALA A 35 16.02 -6.88 -9.00
C ALA A 35 15.06 -7.57 -8.00
N PRO A 36 15.52 -8.59 -7.24
CA PRO A 36 14.69 -9.20 -6.20
C PRO A 36 14.23 -8.18 -5.15
N LEU A 37 12.96 -8.22 -4.77
CA LEU A 37 12.45 -7.41 -3.66
C LEU A 37 13.12 -7.82 -2.34
N ARG A 38 13.56 -6.83 -1.56
CA ARG A 38 14.31 -7.05 -0.31
C ARG A 38 13.60 -6.56 0.95
N GLY A 39 12.51 -5.84 0.78
CA GLY A 39 11.74 -5.30 1.89
C GLY A 39 10.52 -4.53 1.39
N VAL A 40 9.52 -4.45 2.26
CA VAL A 40 8.28 -3.71 2.06
C VAL A 40 8.11 -2.76 3.24
N VAL A 41 7.73 -1.52 2.96
CA VAL A 41 7.37 -0.52 3.98
C VAL A 41 5.93 -0.12 3.70
N HIS A 42 5.00 -0.68 4.49
CA HIS A 42 3.56 -0.45 4.31
C HIS A 42 3.09 0.81 5.02
N THR A 43 2.95 1.91 4.27
CA THR A 43 2.48 3.20 4.80
C THR A 43 1.10 3.59 4.28
N ALA A 44 0.41 2.71 3.55
CA ALA A 44 -0.93 2.99 3.06
C ALA A 44 -1.90 3.11 4.25
N GLY A 45 -2.69 4.18 4.24
CA GLY A 45 -3.61 4.46 5.32
C GLY A 45 -4.55 5.60 4.97
N LEU A 46 -5.80 5.47 5.40
CA LEU A 46 -6.75 6.57 5.44
C LEU A 46 -6.80 7.10 6.88
N LEU A 47 -6.72 8.41 7.04
CA LEU A 47 -6.89 9.06 8.33
C LEU A 47 -8.25 9.76 8.35
N GLU A 48 -9.12 9.28 9.22
CA GLU A 48 -10.43 9.85 9.49
C GLU A 48 -10.66 9.75 10.99
N ASP A 49 -11.07 10.86 11.61
CA ASP A 49 -11.27 10.92 13.05
C ASP A 49 -12.77 10.86 13.36
N THR A 50 -13.23 9.71 13.86
CA THR A 50 -14.60 9.54 14.36
C THR A 50 -14.57 9.17 15.84
N PRO A 51 -15.27 9.90 16.73
CA PRO A 51 -15.39 9.51 18.13
C PRO A 51 -15.94 8.08 18.25
N LEU A 52 -15.40 7.29 19.17
CA LEU A 52 -15.78 5.88 19.30
C LEU A 52 -17.28 5.66 19.51
N GLY A 53 -17.97 6.56 20.22
CA GLY A 53 -19.41 6.49 20.44
C GLY A 53 -20.27 6.79 19.20
N SER A 54 -19.65 7.30 18.13
CA SER A 54 -20.29 7.63 16.85
C SER A 54 -19.76 6.79 15.68
N LEU A 55 -18.73 5.98 15.91
CA LEU A 55 -18.11 5.15 14.89
C LEU A 55 -19.04 4.01 14.47
N THR A 56 -19.32 3.94 13.18
CA THR A 56 -20.10 2.85 12.58
C THR A 56 -19.20 1.71 12.10
N PRO A 57 -19.72 0.48 11.98
CA PRO A 57 -18.96 -0.64 11.42
C PRO A 57 -18.42 -0.38 10.01
N ALA A 58 -19.19 0.29 9.15
CA ALA A 58 -18.78 0.61 7.78
C ALA A 58 -17.63 1.63 7.73
N GLU A 59 -17.60 2.59 8.68
CA GLU A 59 -16.47 3.52 8.84
C GLU A 59 -15.23 2.79 9.33
N LEU A 60 -15.36 1.91 10.32
CA LEU A 60 -14.24 1.11 10.82
C LEU A 60 -13.65 0.22 9.71
N GLU A 61 -14.49 -0.46 8.93
CA GLU A 61 -14.07 -1.29 7.80
C GLU A 61 -13.29 -0.46 6.77
N ARG A 62 -13.85 0.67 6.33
CA ARG A 62 -13.20 1.56 5.36
C ARG A 62 -11.85 2.10 5.87
N GLN A 63 -11.78 2.56 7.11
CA GLN A 63 -10.57 3.15 7.68
C GLN A 63 -9.47 2.12 7.91
N SER A 64 -9.83 0.87 8.21
CA SER A 64 -8.89 -0.21 8.47
C SER A 64 -8.48 -0.99 7.23
N ALA A 65 -9.26 -0.97 6.15
CA ALA A 65 -9.02 -1.78 4.94
C ALA A 65 -7.59 -1.63 4.38
N SER A 66 -7.15 -0.40 4.10
CA SER A 66 -5.79 -0.15 3.57
C SER A 66 -4.68 -0.67 4.49
N ARG A 67 -4.89 -0.66 5.81
CA ARG A 67 -3.91 -1.12 6.79
C ARG A 67 -3.95 -2.63 6.97
N VAL A 68 -5.11 -3.19 7.25
CA VAL A 68 -5.29 -4.60 7.65
C VAL A 68 -5.36 -5.50 6.43
N LEU A 69 -6.29 -5.24 5.50
CA LEU A 69 -6.43 -6.04 4.29
C LEU A 69 -5.20 -5.85 3.38
N GLY A 70 -4.71 -4.61 3.26
CA GLY A 70 -3.48 -4.32 2.53
C GLY A 70 -2.26 -5.06 3.10
N ALA A 71 -2.06 -5.05 4.43
CA ALA A 71 -0.96 -5.81 5.04
C ALA A 71 -1.11 -7.32 4.86
N ARG A 72 -2.34 -7.84 4.91
CA ARG A 72 -2.59 -9.26 4.64
C ARG A 72 -2.20 -9.64 3.21
N HIS A 73 -2.58 -8.84 2.21
CA HIS A 73 -2.18 -9.12 0.83
C HIS A 73 -0.67 -9.04 0.60
N LEU A 74 0.06 -8.25 1.39
CA LEU A 74 1.52 -8.16 1.34
C LEU A 74 2.23 -9.32 2.06
N ASP A 75 1.55 -10.03 2.94
CA ASP A 75 2.07 -11.18 3.69
C ASP A 75 1.89 -12.51 2.93
N GLU A 76 0.85 -12.60 2.08
CA GLU A 76 0.52 -13.76 1.23
C GLU A 76 1.47 -13.93 0.02
#